data_AF-A0A1Y0M7B6-F1
#
_entry.id   AF-A0A1Y0M7B6-F1
#
_cell.length_a   1.000
_cell.length_b   1.000
_cell.length_c   1.000
_cell.angle_alpha   90.00
_cell.angle_beta   90.00
_cell.angle_gamma   90.00
#
_symmetry.space_group_name_H-M   'P 1'
#
loop_
_entity.id
_entity.type
_entity.pdbx_description
1 polymer ?
#
loop_
_entity_poly.entity_id
_entity_poly.type
_entity_poly.pdbx_seq_one_letter_code
_entity_poly.pdbx_strand_id
1 'polypeptide(L)'
;MFNKEPKVPRQTNILPIKFDDTNTEKFLLDSLFGIETFKTNPERAWLMNLSRLSDKARHEYNLTCGIMQSFTNEKSEKHLNTFLYQDAINHMENALNALTRGVKYYDRLRKSRNNTEKYEKLKPRENFNTVILLRNAIEHTDEHILKGKIIEGQAHSLFINEDGILLGAFFIDFDTISKIISELHKRTLDIVGVNKS
;
A
#
# COMPACT_ATOMS: atom_id res chain seq x y z
N MET A 1 28.27 22.41 42.94
CA MET A 1 27.00 21.71 42.62
C MET A 1 27.22 20.97 41.30
N PHE A 2 27.44 19.66 41.35
CA PHE A 2 27.69 18.84 40.15
C PHE A 2 26.40 18.16 39.70
N ASN A 3 26.04 18.39 38.43
CA ASN A 3 24.93 17.76 37.74
C ASN A 3 25.12 16.23 37.74
N LYS A 4 24.18 15.51 38.34
CA LYS A 4 24.07 14.06 38.18
C LYS A 4 23.47 13.79 36.81
N GLU A 5 24.23 13.14 35.94
CA GLU A 5 23.71 12.63 34.67
C GLU A 5 22.55 11.63 34.92
N PRO A 6 21.51 11.65 34.07
CA PRO A 6 20.40 10.72 34.18
C PRO A 6 20.87 9.30 33.87
N LYS A 7 20.63 8.37 34.80
CA LYS A 7 20.88 6.93 34.60
C LYS A 7 19.97 6.41 33.48
N VAL A 8 20.58 6.04 32.36
CA VAL A 8 19.92 5.29 31.28
C VAL A 8 19.42 3.96 31.85
N PRO A 9 18.14 3.59 31.68
CA PRO A 9 17.63 2.32 32.15
C PRO A 9 18.38 1.16 31.47
N ARG A 10 18.77 0.17 32.27
CA ARG A 10 19.50 -1.04 31.84
C ARG A 10 18.75 -1.71 30.70
N GLN A 11 19.49 -2.06 29.64
CA GLN A 11 19.03 -2.97 28.59
C GLN A 11 18.37 -4.19 29.23
N THR A 12 17.08 -4.37 28.97
CA THR A 12 16.39 -5.61 29.28
C THR A 12 17.04 -6.70 28.43
N ASN A 13 17.65 -7.69 29.10
CA ASN A 13 18.06 -8.93 28.45
C ASN A 13 16.78 -9.65 27.99
N ILE A 14 16.28 -9.27 26.83
CA ILE A 14 15.29 -10.07 26.10
C ILE A 14 16.08 -11.28 25.61
N LEU A 15 15.95 -12.40 26.33
CA LEU A 15 16.47 -13.67 25.85
C LEU A 15 15.83 -13.93 24.48
N PRO A 16 16.61 -14.18 23.42
CA PRO A 16 16.04 -14.57 22.15
C PRO A 16 15.20 -15.82 22.38
N ILE A 17 13.93 -15.77 21.98
CA ILE A 17 13.07 -16.95 21.95
C ILE A 17 13.74 -17.92 20.98
N LYS A 18 14.38 -18.96 21.50
CA LYS A 18 14.93 -20.04 20.69
C LYS A 18 13.76 -20.92 20.26
N PHE A 19 13.35 -20.77 19.02
CA PHE A 19 12.46 -21.73 18.37
C PHE A 19 13.32 -22.95 18.00
N ASP A 20 13.24 -24.02 18.79
CA ASP A 20 14.10 -25.21 18.65
C ASP A 20 13.58 -26.24 17.64
N ASP A 21 12.74 -25.82 16.69
CA ASP A 21 12.24 -26.69 15.64
C ASP A 21 12.14 -25.94 14.32
N THR A 22 13.13 -26.16 13.45
CA THR A 22 13.12 -25.71 12.05
C THR A 22 11.87 -26.15 11.30
N ASN A 23 11.22 -27.24 11.74
CA ASN A 23 9.96 -27.74 11.18
C ASN A 23 8.73 -26.95 11.65
N THR A 24 8.70 -26.47 12.89
CA THR A 24 7.56 -25.70 13.42
C THR A 24 7.57 -24.28 12.89
N GLU A 25 8.75 -23.67 12.76
CA GLU A 25 8.91 -22.39 12.08
C GLU A 25 8.53 -22.51 10.61
N LYS A 26 9.04 -23.53 9.90
CA LYS A 26 8.65 -23.79 8.51
C LYS A 26 7.15 -24.02 8.37
N PHE A 27 6.53 -24.82 9.23
CA PHE A 27 5.08 -25.08 9.21
C PHE A 27 4.25 -23.83 9.52
N LEU A 28 4.65 -23.01 10.50
CA LEU A 28 3.96 -21.76 10.81
C LEU A 28 4.13 -20.75 9.67
N LEU A 29 5.31 -20.65 9.08
CA LEU A 29 5.55 -19.81 7.91
C LEU A 29 4.79 -20.32 6.68
N ASP A 30 4.69 -21.62 6.47
CA ASP A 30 3.91 -22.24 5.41
C ASP A 30 2.40 -22.07 5.63
N SER A 31 1.94 -22.10 6.88
CA SER A 31 0.54 -21.91 7.26
C SER A 31 0.11 -20.43 7.21
N LEU A 32 0.98 -19.52 7.67
CA LEU A 32 0.72 -18.07 7.70
C LEU A 32 1.00 -17.38 6.36
N PHE A 33 2.02 -17.81 5.62
CA PHE A 33 2.47 -17.17 4.38
C PHE A 33 2.29 -18.03 3.12
N GLY A 34 1.91 -19.30 3.26
CA GLY A 34 1.59 -20.15 2.13
C GLY A 34 2.80 -20.49 1.24
N ILE A 35 4.02 -20.57 1.77
CA ILE A 35 5.23 -20.75 0.96
C ILE A 35 5.19 -22.10 0.20
N GLU A 36 4.76 -23.19 0.82
CA GLU A 36 4.49 -24.45 0.12
C GLU A 36 3.26 -24.38 -0.81
N THR A 37 2.24 -23.57 -0.48
CA THR A 37 1.09 -23.36 -1.38
C THR A 37 1.48 -22.64 -2.68
N PHE A 38 2.52 -21.80 -2.68
CA PHE A 38 3.03 -21.17 -3.90
C PHE A 38 3.62 -22.20 -4.88
N LYS A 39 4.32 -23.22 -4.36
CA LYS A 39 4.95 -24.26 -5.18
C LYS A 39 3.94 -25.29 -5.71
N THR A 40 2.90 -25.57 -4.94
CA THR A 40 1.93 -26.63 -5.24
C THR A 40 0.64 -26.12 -5.87
N ASN A 41 0.23 -24.89 -5.55
CA ASN A 41 -0.97 -24.23 -6.08
C ASN A 41 -0.79 -22.70 -6.16
N PRO A 42 -0.06 -22.20 -7.18
CA PRO A 42 0.24 -20.78 -7.32
C PRO A 42 -1.01 -19.90 -7.41
N GLU A 43 -2.13 -20.42 -7.94
CA GLU A 43 -3.40 -19.69 -8.01
C GLU A 43 -3.95 -19.37 -6.61
N ARG A 44 -3.93 -20.35 -5.70
CA ARG A 44 -4.36 -20.12 -4.31
C ARG A 44 -3.52 -19.05 -3.62
N ALA A 45 -2.21 -19.07 -3.84
CA ALA A 45 -1.31 -18.10 -3.24
C ALA A 45 -1.46 -16.69 -3.83
N TRP A 46 -1.74 -16.58 -5.14
CA TRP A 46 -2.09 -15.31 -5.76
C TRP A 46 -3.42 -14.77 -5.24
N LEU A 47 -4.42 -15.64 -5.03
CA LEU A 47 -5.72 -15.25 -4.47
C LEU A 47 -5.59 -14.72 -3.05
N MET A 48 -4.87 -15.42 -2.18
CA MET A 48 -4.61 -14.95 -0.82
C MET A 48 -3.93 -13.57 -0.80
N ASN A 49 -2.91 -13.39 -1.65
CA ASN A 49 -2.22 -12.11 -1.75
C ASN A 49 -3.10 -11.01 -2.36
N LEU A 50 -3.94 -11.33 -3.34
CA LEU A 50 -4.91 -10.41 -3.91
C LEU A 50 -5.88 -9.92 -2.81
N SER A 51 -6.50 -10.83 -2.05
CA SER A 51 -7.38 -10.49 -0.92
C SER A 51 -6.70 -9.57 0.08
N ARG A 52 -5.53 -9.99 0.60
CA ARG A 52 -4.78 -9.21 1.59
C ARG A 52 -4.41 -7.82 1.07
N LEU A 53 -3.95 -7.71 -0.17
CA LEU A 53 -3.50 -6.43 -0.74
C LEU A 53 -4.68 -5.53 -1.11
N SER A 54 -5.81 -6.10 -1.54
CA SER A 54 -7.03 -5.33 -1.80
C SER A 54 -7.58 -4.72 -0.50
N ASP A 55 -7.62 -5.51 0.57
CA ASP A 55 -8.09 -5.02 1.88
C ASP A 55 -7.12 -3.98 2.46
N LYS A 56 -5.82 -4.22 2.34
CA LYS A 56 -4.79 -3.25 2.76
C LYS A 56 -4.93 -1.94 1.98
N ALA A 57 -5.03 -1.97 0.65
CA ALA A 57 -5.17 -0.76 -0.15
C ALA A 57 -6.36 0.10 0.30
N ARG A 58 -7.51 -0.53 0.55
CA ARG A 58 -8.72 0.13 1.06
C ARG A 58 -8.52 0.68 2.47
N HIS A 59 -7.93 -0.09 3.36
CA HIS A 59 -7.68 0.33 4.75
C HIS A 59 -6.76 1.55 4.81
N GLU A 60 -5.61 1.49 4.14
CA GLU A 60 -4.62 2.57 4.10
C GLU A 60 -5.19 3.84 3.46
N TYR A 61 -5.95 3.71 2.37
CA TYR A 61 -6.63 4.84 1.74
C TYR A 61 -7.62 5.53 2.70
N ASN A 62 -8.44 4.75 3.41
CA ASN A 62 -9.38 5.29 4.38
C ASN A 62 -8.67 5.99 5.56
N LEU A 63 -7.53 5.45 6.01
CA LEU A 63 -6.69 6.09 7.03
C LEU A 63 -6.17 7.44 6.52
N THR A 64 -5.65 7.51 5.29
CA THR A 64 -5.24 8.78 4.69
C THR A 64 -6.40 9.79 4.69
N CYS A 65 -7.59 9.41 4.21
CA CYS A 65 -8.74 10.31 4.18
C CYS A 65 -9.12 10.82 5.59
N GLY A 66 -9.13 9.94 6.59
CA GLY A 66 -9.45 10.30 7.98
C GLY A 66 -8.40 11.22 8.62
N ILE A 67 -7.11 10.98 8.35
CA ILE A 67 -6.02 11.82 8.83
C ILE A 67 -6.05 13.19 8.13
N MET A 68 -6.26 13.24 6.81
CA MET A 68 -6.39 14.50 6.08
C MET A 68 -7.60 15.32 6.53
N GLN A 69 -8.72 14.67 6.82
CA GLN A 69 -9.87 15.34 7.41
C GLN A 69 -9.52 15.93 8.79
N SER A 70 -8.78 15.19 9.62
CA SER A 70 -8.32 15.68 10.93
C SER A 70 -7.37 16.87 10.78
N PHE A 71 -6.39 16.76 9.88
CA PHE A 71 -5.43 17.82 9.55
C PHE A 71 -6.11 19.11 9.06
N THR A 72 -7.12 19.00 8.20
CA THR A 72 -7.88 20.17 7.72
C THR A 72 -8.81 20.79 8.79
N ASN A 73 -9.28 19.99 9.75
CA ASN A 73 -10.15 20.44 10.83
C ASN A 73 -9.38 21.05 12.01
N GLU A 74 -8.09 20.75 12.19
CA GLU A 74 -7.17 21.42 13.12
C GLU A 74 -6.89 22.87 12.67
N LYS A 75 -7.93 23.72 12.59
CA LYS A 75 -7.83 25.13 12.22
C LYS A 75 -7.26 26.03 13.32
N SER A 76 -6.86 25.50 14.49
CA SER A 76 -6.79 26.32 15.71
C SER A 76 -5.43 26.59 16.32
N GLU A 77 -4.31 26.04 15.84
CA GLU A 77 -3.01 26.34 16.46
C GLU A 77 -1.99 26.78 15.43
N LYS A 78 -1.19 27.79 15.79
CA LYS A 78 -0.26 28.57 14.94
C LYS A 78 0.83 27.74 14.21
N HIS A 79 0.73 26.42 14.24
CA HIS A 79 1.66 25.49 13.63
C HIS A 79 0.87 24.45 12.82
N LEU A 80 1.08 24.42 11.51
CA LEU A 80 0.67 23.30 10.67
C LEU A 80 1.18 22.00 11.31
N ASN A 81 0.27 21.07 11.60
CA ASN A 81 0.61 19.77 12.16
C ASN A 81 1.25 18.91 11.08
N THR A 82 2.53 19.17 10.81
CA THR A 82 3.32 18.50 9.78
C THR A 82 3.41 17.00 10.01
N PHE A 83 3.30 16.55 11.25
CA PHE A 83 3.29 15.12 11.58
C PHE A 83 2.06 14.42 10.99
N LEU A 84 0.85 14.95 11.18
CA LEU A 84 -0.37 14.37 10.58
C LEU A 84 -0.29 14.34 9.06
N TYR A 85 0.23 15.40 8.45
CA TYR A 85 0.39 15.46 7.00
C TYR A 85 1.38 14.39 6.48
N GLN A 86 2.52 14.21 7.15
CA GLN A 86 3.49 13.16 6.79
C GLN A 86 2.93 11.75 7.01
N ASP A 87 2.13 11.55 8.06
CA ASP A 87 1.47 10.26 8.31
C ASP A 87 0.42 9.93 7.22
N ALA A 88 -0.36 10.94 6.79
CA ALA A 88 -1.27 10.81 5.66
C ALA A 88 -0.55 10.42 4.36
N ILE A 89 0.61 11.02 4.08
CA ILE A 89 1.49 10.66 2.96
C ILE A 89 1.92 9.20 3.05
N ASN A 90 2.45 8.77 4.20
CA ASN A 90 2.89 7.39 4.41
C ASN A 90 1.77 6.37 4.16
N HIS A 91 0.57 6.62 4.69
CA HIS A 91 -0.60 5.78 4.42
C HIS A 91 -0.98 5.77 2.94
N MET A 92 -0.90 6.90 2.25
CA MET A 92 -1.21 6.97 0.82
C MET A 92 -0.21 6.18 -0.03
N GLU A 93 1.09 6.31 0.26
CA GLU A 93 2.13 5.51 -0.40
C GLU A 93 1.90 4.00 -0.20
N ASN A 94 1.56 3.61 1.03
CA ASN A 94 1.20 2.22 1.35
C ASN A 94 -0.03 1.75 0.59
N ALA A 95 -1.06 2.60 0.44
CA ALA A 95 -2.25 2.31 -0.35
C ALA A 95 -1.91 2.08 -1.82
N LEU A 96 -1.14 2.98 -2.45
CA LEU A 96 -0.73 2.90 -3.86
C LEU A 96 0.15 1.67 -4.14
N ASN A 97 1.06 1.34 -3.22
CA ASN A 97 1.90 0.15 -3.33
C ASN A 97 1.06 -1.13 -3.22
N ALA A 98 0.16 -1.19 -2.23
CA ALA A 98 -0.75 -2.32 -2.07
C ALA A 98 -1.65 -2.49 -3.31
N LEU A 99 -2.21 -1.40 -3.83
CA LEU A 99 -3.04 -1.36 -5.02
C LEU A 99 -2.28 -1.88 -6.25
N THR A 100 -1.08 -1.35 -6.51
CA THR A 100 -0.24 -1.76 -7.64
C THR A 100 0.08 -3.25 -7.59
N ARG A 101 0.42 -3.78 -6.42
CA ARG A 101 0.71 -5.21 -6.22
C ARG A 101 -0.55 -6.07 -6.33
N GLY A 102 -1.68 -5.60 -5.80
CA GLY A 102 -2.97 -6.28 -5.87
C GLY A 102 -3.40 -6.48 -7.33
N VAL A 103 -3.33 -5.44 -8.14
CA VAL A 103 -3.64 -5.53 -9.57
C VAL A 103 -2.70 -6.49 -10.31
N LYS A 104 -1.41 -6.54 -9.97
CA LYS A 104 -0.49 -7.55 -10.52
C LYS A 104 -0.94 -8.98 -10.21
N TYR A 105 -1.41 -9.25 -8.99
CA TYR A 105 -1.94 -10.57 -8.64
C TYR A 105 -3.27 -10.87 -9.34
N TYR A 106 -4.16 -9.88 -9.45
CA TYR A 106 -5.39 -10.00 -10.21
C TYR A 106 -5.12 -10.38 -11.67
N ASP A 107 -4.20 -9.67 -12.33
CA ASP A 107 -3.84 -9.96 -13.72
C ASP A 107 -3.18 -11.35 -13.87
N ARG A 108 -2.41 -11.81 -12.87
CA ARG A 108 -1.84 -13.17 -12.86
C ARG A 108 -2.93 -14.24 -12.73
N LEU A 109 -3.87 -14.06 -11.81
CA LEU A 109 -5.02 -14.95 -11.63
C LEU A 109 -5.88 -15.00 -12.89
N ARG A 110 -6.17 -13.85 -13.48
CA ARG A 110 -6.92 -13.76 -14.74
C ARG A 110 -6.21 -14.51 -15.86
N LYS A 111 -4.91 -14.30 -16.03
CA LYS A 111 -4.12 -14.97 -17.09
C LYS A 111 -3.83 -16.45 -16.81
N SER A 112 -4.24 -16.99 -15.66
CA SER A 112 -4.06 -18.40 -15.39
C SER A 112 -4.95 -19.24 -16.32
N ARG A 113 -4.47 -20.43 -16.70
CA ARG A 113 -5.04 -21.28 -17.77
C ARG A 113 -6.52 -21.59 -17.56
N ASN A 114 -6.98 -21.60 -16.31
CA ASN A 114 -8.36 -21.95 -15.94
C ASN A 114 -9.31 -20.76 -15.82
N ASN A 115 -8.80 -19.52 -15.90
CA ASN A 115 -9.55 -18.33 -15.47
C ASN A 115 -9.59 -17.18 -16.49
N THR A 116 -8.96 -17.35 -17.66
CA THR A 116 -8.81 -16.27 -18.66
C THR A 116 -10.14 -15.76 -19.21
N GLU A 117 -11.13 -16.63 -19.35
CA GLU A 117 -12.48 -16.28 -19.80
C GLU A 117 -13.42 -15.94 -18.64
N LYS A 118 -13.04 -16.31 -17.41
CA LYS A 118 -13.87 -16.18 -16.22
C LYS A 118 -13.79 -14.79 -15.57
N TYR A 119 -12.62 -14.15 -15.63
CA TYR A 119 -12.40 -12.85 -15.00
C TYR A 119 -12.13 -11.76 -16.04
N GLU A 120 -12.92 -10.69 -15.98
CA GLU A 120 -12.76 -9.53 -16.85
C GLU A 120 -11.45 -8.77 -16.57
N LYS A 121 -11.08 -7.82 -17.42
CA LYS A 121 -10.02 -6.87 -17.09
C LYS A 121 -10.58 -5.81 -16.13
N LEU A 122 -9.77 -5.35 -15.17
CA LEU A 122 -10.10 -4.15 -14.39
C LEU A 122 -10.33 -2.96 -15.32
N LYS A 123 -11.39 -2.20 -15.07
CA LYS A 123 -11.74 -0.98 -15.82
C LYS A 123 -11.84 0.21 -14.85
N PRO A 124 -11.45 1.41 -15.28
CA PRO A 124 -10.70 1.73 -16.49
C PRO A 124 -9.19 1.40 -16.34
N ARG A 125 -8.59 0.84 -17.39
CA ARG A 125 -7.14 0.50 -17.40
C ARG A 125 -6.24 1.74 -17.41
N GLU A 126 -6.70 2.82 -18.01
CA GLU A 126 -5.93 4.06 -18.17
C GLU A 126 -5.61 4.66 -16.80
N ASN A 127 -6.60 4.69 -15.90
CA ASN A 127 -6.41 5.23 -14.55
C ASN A 127 -5.42 4.39 -13.73
N PHE A 128 -5.32 3.08 -13.99
CA PHE A 128 -4.33 2.23 -13.32
C PHE A 128 -2.90 2.50 -13.78
N ASN A 129 -2.69 2.88 -15.05
CA ASN A 129 -1.36 3.29 -15.52
C ASN A 129 -0.86 4.51 -14.75
N THR A 130 -1.74 5.48 -14.48
CA THR A 130 -1.40 6.65 -13.65
C THR A 130 -0.96 6.26 -12.25
N VAL A 131 -1.66 5.32 -11.59
CA VAL A 131 -1.24 4.78 -10.29
C VAL A 131 0.16 4.16 -10.35
N ILE A 132 0.44 3.35 -11.38
CA ILE A 132 1.77 2.75 -11.55
C ILE A 132 2.84 3.83 -11.75
N LEU A 133 2.58 4.82 -12.60
CA LEU A 133 3.52 5.90 -12.90
C LEU A 133 3.81 6.71 -11.65
N LEU A 134 2.78 7.03 -10.86
CA LEU A 134 2.92 7.79 -9.62
C LEU A 134 3.67 6.98 -8.56
N ARG A 135 3.38 5.68 -8.40
CA ARG A 135 4.15 4.77 -7.53
C ARG A 135 5.62 4.68 -7.94
N ASN A 136 5.90 4.54 -9.24
CA ASN A 136 7.27 4.51 -9.75
C ASN A 136 7.98 5.85 -9.52
N ALA A 137 7.27 6.97 -9.67
CA ALA A 137 7.81 8.28 -9.40
C ALA A 137 8.17 8.43 -7.91
N ILE A 138 7.32 7.95 -6.99
CA ILE A 138 7.62 7.90 -5.55
C ILE A 138 8.90 7.10 -5.29
N GLU A 139 8.97 5.85 -5.77
CA GLU A 139 10.11 4.93 -5.57
C GLU A 139 11.43 5.44 -6.16
N HIS A 140 11.35 6.27 -7.21
CA HIS A 140 12.51 6.75 -7.96
C HIS A 140 12.64 8.27 -7.93
N THR A 141 12.15 8.92 -6.87
CA THR A 141 12.14 10.38 -6.72
C THR A 141 13.55 10.97 -6.89
N ASP A 142 14.55 10.41 -6.21
CA ASP A 142 15.95 10.88 -6.30
C ASP A 142 16.49 10.82 -7.73
N GLU A 143 16.23 9.71 -8.44
CA GLU A 143 16.63 9.54 -9.84
C GLU A 143 15.90 10.53 -10.75
N HIS A 144 14.62 10.79 -10.49
CA HIS A 144 13.82 11.74 -11.25
C HIS A 144 14.31 13.18 -11.07
N ILE A 145 14.72 13.57 -9.87
CA ILE A 145 15.34 14.87 -9.58
C ILE A 145 16.68 14.98 -10.31
N LEU A 146 17.56 14.00 -10.14
CA LEU A 146 18.90 14.00 -10.76
C LEU A 146 18.85 14.03 -12.29
N LYS A 147 17.82 13.42 -12.90
CA LYS A 147 17.61 13.41 -14.36
C LYS A 147 16.82 14.63 -14.87
N GLY A 148 16.46 15.58 -14.01
CA GLY A 148 15.67 16.76 -14.40
C GLY A 148 14.26 16.42 -14.89
N LYS A 149 13.71 15.26 -14.50
CA LYS A 149 12.33 14.88 -14.83
C LYS A 149 11.30 15.61 -13.97
N ILE A 150 11.73 16.12 -12.82
CA ILE A 150 10.98 17.07 -12.00
C ILE A 150 11.63 18.43 -12.23
N ILE A 151 10.84 19.37 -12.74
CA ILE A 151 11.30 20.74 -13.05
C ILE A 151 10.90 21.71 -11.93
N GLU A 152 11.48 22.91 -11.96
CA GLU A 152 11.13 23.97 -11.03
C GLU A 152 9.62 24.25 -11.03
N GLY A 153 9.04 24.40 -9.84
CA GLY A 153 7.59 24.58 -9.64
C GLY A 153 6.78 23.28 -9.56
N GLN A 154 7.36 22.11 -9.83
CA GLN A 154 6.69 20.83 -9.62
C GLN A 154 6.94 20.27 -8.20
N ALA A 155 6.06 19.39 -7.73
CA ALA A 155 6.26 18.73 -6.45
C ALA A 155 7.40 17.70 -6.54
N HIS A 156 8.34 17.81 -5.60
CA HIS A 156 9.50 16.93 -5.49
C HIS A 156 9.29 15.78 -4.52
N SER A 157 8.17 15.77 -3.79
CA SER A 157 7.71 14.70 -2.91
C SER A 157 6.22 14.50 -3.15
N LEU A 158 5.68 13.36 -2.69
CA LEU A 158 4.24 13.15 -2.77
C LEU A 158 3.51 14.29 -2.04
N PHE A 159 2.63 14.96 -2.78
CA PHE A 159 1.83 16.07 -2.26
C PHE A 159 0.36 15.69 -2.34
N ILE A 160 -0.36 15.95 -1.26
CA ILE A 160 -1.79 15.66 -1.13
C ILE A 160 -2.51 17.00 -1.02
N ASN A 161 -3.39 17.29 -1.99
CA ASN A 161 -4.23 18.49 -1.98
C ASN A 161 -5.70 18.13 -1.81
N GLU A 162 -6.59 19.09 -2.05
CA GLU A 162 -8.04 18.88 -1.94
C GLU A 162 -8.62 17.96 -3.03
N ASP A 163 -8.00 17.91 -4.20
CA ASP A 163 -8.50 17.13 -5.34
C ASP A 163 -7.91 15.72 -5.42
N GLY A 164 -6.69 15.54 -4.93
CA GLY A 164 -5.98 14.27 -5.06
C GLY A 164 -4.52 14.34 -4.65
N ILE A 165 -3.69 13.60 -5.40
CA ILE A 165 -2.28 13.46 -5.12
C ILE A 165 -1.45 13.79 -6.35
N LEU A 166 -0.29 14.39 -6.13
CA LEU A 166 0.63 14.80 -7.18
C LEU A 166 2.09 14.59 -6.83
N LEU A 167 2.89 14.32 -7.86
CA LEU A 167 4.36 14.21 -7.80
C LEU A 167 4.92 14.48 -9.20
N GLY A 168 5.80 15.48 -9.35
CA GLY A 168 6.29 15.91 -10.66
C GLY A 168 5.13 16.36 -11.57
N ALA A 169 5.01 15.73 -12.73
CA ALA A 169 3.92 15.92 -13.68
C ALA A 169 2.75 14.93 -13.52
N PHE A 170 2.83 14.02 -12.53
CA PHE A 170 1.79 13.03 -12.30
C PHE A 170 0.74 13.57 -11.33
N PHE A 171 -0.52 13.46 -11.71
CA PHE A 171 -1.68 13.78 -10.87
C PHE A 171 -2.72 12.68 -10.99
N ILE A 172 -3.37 12.35 -9.88
CA ILE A 172 -4.53 11.46 -9.84
C ILE A 172 -5.47 11.93 -8.73
N ASP A 173 -6.74 12.13 -9.09
CA ASP A 173 -7.76 12.58 -8.17
C ASP A 173 -8.22 11.45 -7.23
N PHE A 174 -8.75 11.82 -6.06
CA PHE A 174 -9.20 10.86 -5.05
C PHE A 174 -10.36 9.98 -5.52
N ASP A 175 -11.28 10.52 -6.31
CA ASP A 175 -12.40 9.76 -6.85
C ASP A 175 -11.91 8.62 -7.75
N THR A 176 -10.91 8.90 -8.59
CA THR A 176 -10.22 7.92 -9.42
C THR A 176 -9.52 6.86 -8.56
N ILE A 177 -8.76 7.24 -7.53
CA ILE A 177 -8.11 6.26 -6.63
C ILE A 177 -9.16 5.35 -5.98
N SER A 178 -10.21 5.96 -5.42
CA SER A 178 -11.31 5.26 -4.74
C SER A 178 -12.02 4.28 -5.67
N LYS A 179 -12.29 4.67 -6.92
CA LYS A 179 -12.88 3.81 -7.94
C LYS A 179 -12.01 2.60 -8.25
N ILE A 180 -10.69 2.77 -8.40
CA ILE A 180 -9.77 1.66 -8.68
C ILE A 180 -9.70 0.70 -7.48
N ILE A 181 -9.59 1.23 -6.26
CA ILE A 181 -9.57 0.41 -5.03
C ILE A 181 -10.87 -0.38 -4.89
N SER A 182 -12.01 0.28 -5.11
CA SER A 182 -13.34 -0.32 -5.02
C SER A 182 -13.54 -1.41 -6.07
N GLU A 183 -13.11 -1.16 -7.31
CA GLU A 183 -13.15 -2.17 -8.38
C GLU A 183 -12.26 -3.36 -8.05
N LEU A 184 -11.02 -3.16 -7.59
CA LEU A 184 -10.13 -4.26 -7.19
C LEU A 184 -10.75 -5.10 -6.06
N HIS A 185 -11.33 -4.45 -5.05
CA HIS A 185 -11.97 -5.13 -3.93
C HIS A 185 -13.21 -5.90 -4.36
N LYS A 186 -14.08 -5.30 -5.17
CA LYS A 186 -15.25 -5.97 -5.76
C LYS A 186 -14.84 -7.24 -6.50
N ARG A 187 -13.85 -7.14 -7.42
CA ARG A 187 -13.38 -8.30 -8.17
C ARG A 187 -12.77 -9.37 -7.29
N THR A 188 -12.12 -8.96 -6.20
CA THR A 188 -11.57 -9.90 -5.23
C THR A 188 -12.69 -10.69 -4.53
N LEU A 189 -13.76 -10.03 -4.09
CA LEU A 189 -14.93 -10.67 -3.49
C LEU A 189 -15.64 -11.62 -4.48
N ASP A 190 -15.74 -11.23 -5.75
CA ASP A 190 -16.33 -12.07 -6.81
C ASP A 190 -15.53 -13.36 -7.02
N ILE A 191 -14.20 -13.28 -6.98
CA ILE A 191 -13.31 -14.45 -7.10
C ILE A 191 -13.43 -15.37 -5.88
N VAL A 192 -13.47 -14.79 -4.67
CA VAL A 192 -13.62 -15.56 -3.42
C VAL A 192 -15.03 -16.16 -3.29
N GLY A 193 -16.01 -15.64 -4.02
CA GLY A 193 -17.38 -16.16 -4.06
C GLY A 193 -18.29 -15.59 -2.97
N VAL A 194 -17.94 -14.46 -2.37
CA VAL A 194 -18.74 -13.81 -1.31
C VAL A 194 -20.05 -13.23 -1.87
N ASN A 195 -20.07 -12.80 -3.13
CA ASN A 195 -21.23 -12.15 -3.77
C ASN A 195 -22.16 -13.12 -4.54
N LYS A 196 -22.07 -14.44 -4.31
CA LYS A 196 -22.84 -15.47 -5.04
C LYS A 196 -24.09 -15.99 -4.31
N SER A 197 -24.62 -15.22 -3.35
CA SER A 197 -25.87 -15.49 -2.63
C SER A 197 -27.06 -14.83 -3.31
#